data_AF-A0A8T3XCX4-F1
#
_entry.id   AF-A0A8T3XCX4-F1
#
_cell.length_a   1.000
_cell.length_b   1.000
_cell.length_c   1.000
_cell.angle_alpha   90.00
_cell.angle_beta   90.00
_cell.angle_gamma   90.00
#
_symmetry.space_group_name_H-M   'P 1'
#
loop_
_entity.id
_entity.type
_entity.pdbx_description
1 polymer ?
#
loop_
_entity_poly.entity_id
_entity_poly.type
_entity_poly.pdbx_seq_one_letter_code
_entity_poly.pdbx_strand_id
1 'polypeptide(L)' 'MSGPGEGKIKIGKADIYIHIKGKSGASVTHIDIELPILNKIIKPGENSYVGGKEGGVFLGLKKEMIKRAEHIAKKK' A
#
# COMPACT_ATOMS: atom_id res chain seq x y z
N MET A 1 16.96 6.62 -0.52
CA MET A 1 16.28 7.26 -1.68
C MET A 1 14.75 7.23 -1.54
N SER A 2 14.19 8.21 -0.84
CA SER A 2 12.75 8.54 -0.85
C SER A 2 12.43 9.47 -2.04
N GLY A 3 11.16 9.57 -2.45
CA GLY A 3 10.73 10.44 -3.55
C GLY A 3 10.73 9.82 -4.97
N PRO A 4 10.30 10.59 -6.00
CA PRO A 4 10.25 10.16 -7.39
C PRO A 4 11.65 9.87 -7.95
N GLY A 5 11.73 9.00 -8.95
CA GLY A 5 12.97 8.55 -9.59
C GLY A 5 12.68 7.53 -10.69
N GLU A 6 13.69 7.15 -11.45
CA GLU A 6 13.55 6.14 -12.52
C GLU A 6 12.94 4.84 -11.97
N GLY A 7 11.95 4.29 -12.69
CA GLY A 7 11.19 3.11 -12.28
C GLY A 7 10.10 3.33 -11.21
N LYS A 8 9.91 4.55 -10.69
CA LYS A 8 8.86 4.85 -9.71
C LYS A 8 7.65 5.53 -10.35
N ILE A 9 6.52 4.83 -10.37
CA ILE A 9 5.27 5.35 -10.94
C ILE A 9 4.38 5.91 -9.85
N LYS A 10 3.98 7.17 -9.98
CA LYS A 10 3.03 7.80 -9.04
C LYS A 10 1.60 7.34 -9.37
N ILE A 11 1.00 6.61 -8.43
CA ILE A 11 -0.34 6.04 -8.60
C ILE A 11 -1.47 6.86 -7.98
N GLY A 12 -1.18 7.83 -7.10
CA GLY A 12 -2.19 8.72 -6.52
C GLY A 12 -1.72 9.47 -5.27
N LYS A 13 -2.68 10.09 -4.57
CA LYS A 13 -2.57 10.56 -3.18
C LYS A 13 -3.47 9.66 -2.33
N ALA A 14 -2.91 9.03 -1.29
CA ALA A 14 -3.64 8.14 -0.40
C ALA A 14 -4.00 8.89 0.89
N ASP A 15 -5.12 8.51 1.49
CA ASP A 15 -5.47 8.93 2.85
C ASP A 15 -4.85 7.93 3.83
N ILE A 16 -4.32 8.44 4.94
CA ILE A 16 -3.60 7.62 5.93
C ILE A 16 -4.20 7.88 7.31
N TYR A 17 -4.63 6.81 7.97
CA TYR A 17 -5.29 6.86 9.25
C TYR A 17 -4.57 5.98 10.28
N ILE A 18 -4.61 6.38 11.54
CA ILE A 18 -4.27 5.49 12.66
C ILE A 18 -5.59 4.98 13.21
N HIS A 19 -5.88 3.69 13.02
CA HIS A 19 -7.07 3.05 13.58
C HIS A 19 -6.76 2.53 14.99
N ILE A 20 -7.28 3.23 16.00
CA ILE A 20 -6.98 2.96 17.41
C ILE A 20 -7.77 1.75 17.92
N LYS A 21 -7.09 0.84 18.65
CA LYS A 21 -7.70 -0.32 19.32
C LYS A 21 -8.94 0.07 20.13
N GLY A 22 -10.01 -0.69 19.97
CA GLY A 22 -11.27 -0.50 20.70
C GLY A 22 -12.17 0.61 20.13
N LYS A 23 -11.76 1.29 19.06
CA LYS A 23 -12.58 2.26 18.33
C LYS A 23 -13.03 1.65 17.00
N SER A 24 -14.28 1.88 16.62
CA SER A 24 -14.85 1.43 15.33
C SER A 24 -14.53 -0.03 14.97
N GLY A 25 -14.54 -0.94 15.96
CA GLY A 25 -14.30 -2.37 15.74
C GLY A 25 -12.83 -2.81 15.60
N ALA A 26 -11.84 -1.93 15.76
CA ALA A 26 -10.43 -2.33 15.72
C ALA A 26 -10.04 -3.22 16.90
N SER A 27 -9.56 -4.43 16.60
CA SER A 27 -8.99 -5.35 17.60
C SER A 27 -7.57 -4.97 18.05
N VAL A 28 -6.83 -4.25 17.20
CA VAL A 28 -5.46 -3.77 17.44
C VAL A 28 -5.28 -2.35 16.88
N THR A 29 -4.32 -1.60 17.42
CA THR A 29 -3.95 -0.31 16.84
C THR A 29 -3.09 -0.53 15.60
N HIS A 30 -3.50 0.02 14.46
CA HIS A 30 -2.81 -0.14 13.18
C HIS A 30 -2.93 1.11 12.30
N ILE A 31 -2.27 1.10 11.15
CA ILE A 31 -2.32 2.19 10.17
C ILE A 31 -3.05 1.69 8.93
N ASP A 32 -4.06 2.44 8.50
CA ASP A 32 -4.75 2.23 7.23
C ASP A 32 -4.19 3.18 6.17
N ILE A 33 -3.97 2.63 4.98
CA ILE A 33 -3.56 3.40 3.80
C ILE A 33 -4.64 3.17 2.75
N GLU A 34 -5.48 4.17 2.53
CA GLU A 34 -6.64 4.07 1.66
C GLU A 34 -6.38 4.74 0.31
N LEU A 35 -6.43 3.94 -0.74
CA LEU A 35 -6.41 4.40 -2.12
C LEU A 35 -7.08 3.34 -3.02
N PRO A 36 -8.13 3.66 -3.80
CA PRO A 36 -8.88 2.65 -4.56
C PRO A 36 -8.03 1.78 -5.51
N ILE A 37 -6.92 2.31 -6.02
CA ILE A 37 -6.02 1.54 -6.91
C ILE A 37 -5.22 0.46 -6.15
N LEU A 38 -5.00 0.61 -4.83
CA LEU A 38 -4.32 -0.40 -4.01
C LEU A 38 -5.12 -1.71 -3.97
N ASN A 39 -6.45 -1.65 -3.97
CA ASN A 39 -7.32 -2.84 -4.03
C ASN A 39 -7.17 -3.64 -5.33
N LYS A 40 -6.66 -3.01 -6.40
CA LYS A 40 -6.32 -3.70 -7.65
C LYS A 40 -4.97 -4.42 -7.57
N ILE A 41 -4.10 -4.04 -6.63
CA ILE A 41 -2.77 -4.64 -6.38
C ILE A 41 -2.85 -5.70 -5.28
N ILE A 42 -3.43 -5.34 -4.13
CA ILE A 42 -3.63 -6.17 -2.94
C ILE A 42 -5.14 -6.28 -2.75
N LYS A 43 -5.73 -7.44 -3.03
CA LYS A 43 -7.18 -7.65 -2.92
C LYS A 43 -7.59 -7.77 -1.44
N PRO A 44 -8.85 -7.46 -1.09
CA PRO A 44 -9.39 -7.71 0.24
C PRO A 44 -9.12 -9.16 0.70
N GLY A 45 -8.62 -9.30 1.92
CA GLY A 45 -8.23 -10.60 2.51
C GLY A 45 -6.81 -11.06 2.19
N GLU A 46 -6.09 -10.42 1.27
CA GLU A 46 -4.68 -10.69 1.05
C GLU A 46 -3.79 -9.90 2.01
N ASN A 47 -2.72 -10.53 2.49
CA ASN A 47 -1.69 -9.88 3.29
C ASN A 47 -0.38 -9.70 2.51
N SER A 48 0.34 -8.64 2.87
CA SER A 48 1.62 -8.25 2.29
C SER A 48 2.59 -7.89 3.43
N TYR A 49 3.86 -7.71 3.10
CA TYR A 49 4.87 -7.28 4.06
C TYR A 49 4.88 -5.76 4.17
N VAL A 50 5.08 -5.25 5.38
CA VAL A 50 5.32 -3.82 5.61
C VAL A 50 6.70 -3.64 6.22
N GLY A 51 7.45 -2.65 5.73
CA GLY A 51 8.75 -2.29 6.28
C GLY A 51 8.90 -0.78 6.41
N GLY A 52 9.53 -0.34 7.49
CA GLY A 52 9.92 1.05 7.66
C GLY A 52 10.99 1.46 6.65
N LYS A 53 10.95 2.71 6.23
CA LYS A 53 11.99 3.33 5.41
C LYS A 53 12.11 4.81 5.76
N GLU A 54 13.21 5.42 5.35
CA GLU A 54 13.34 6.87 5.44
C GLU A 54 12.16 7.56 4.72
N GLY A 55 11.44 8.41 5.46
CA GLY A 55 10.28 9.14 4.97
C GLY A 55 8.96 8.36 4.88
N GLY A 56 8.86 7.15 5.45
CA GLY A 56 7.57 6.44 5.56
C GLY A 56 7.70 4.92 5.65
N VAL A 57 6.83 4.21 4.93
CA VAL A 57 6.83 2.74 4.84
C VAL A 57 6.86 2.28 3.39
N PHE A 58 7.26 1.03 3.16
CA PHE A 58 7.05 0.34 1.90
C PHE A 58 6.23 -0.93 2.10
N LEU A 59 5.51 -1.32 1.04
CA LEU A 59 4.76 -2.57 0.98
C LEU A 59 5.51 -3.55 0.08
N GLY A 60 5.94 -4.67 0.65
CA GLY A 60 6.59 -5.78 -0.06
C GLY A 60 5.55 -6.71 -0.69
N LEU A 61 5.44 -6.68 -2.01
CA LEU A 61 4.41 -7.40 -2.76
C LEU A 61 4.76 -8.89 -2.96
N LYS A 62 3.74 -9.76 -2.90
CA LYS A 62 3.84 -11.18 -3.26
C LYS A 62 3.74 -11.38 -4.77
N LYS A 63 4.12 -12.56 -5.28
CA LYS A 63 4.18 -12.89 -6.72
C LYS A 63 2.96 -12.42 -7.53
N GLU A 64 1.74 -12.73 -7.09
CA GLU A 64 0.52 -12.33 -7.82
C GLU A 64 0.18 -10.84 -7.67
N MET A 65 0.61 -10.20 -6.59
CA MET A 65 0.47 -8.74 -6.40
C MET A 65 1.45 -7.98 -7.31
N ILE A 66 2.68 -8.49 -7.47
CA ILE A 66 3.69 -7.92 -8.38
C ILE A 66 3.14 -7.89 -9.81
N LYS A 67 2.62 -9.02 -10.31
CA LYS A 67 2.01 -9.10 -11.66
C LYS A 67 0.90 -8.05 -11.84
N ARG A 68 0.03 -7.86 -10.83
CA ARG A 68 -1.04 -6.86 -10.87
C ARG A 68 -0.50 -5.43 -10.88
N ALA A 69 0.50 -5.14 -10.05
CA ALA A 69 1.15 -3.83 -10.02
C ALA A 69 1.82 -3.50 -11.36
N GLU A 70 2.58 -4.43 -11.94
CA GLU A 70 3.24 -4.26 -13.24
C GLU A 70 2.24 -4.09 -14.38
N HIS A 71 1.11 -4.79 -14.35
CA HIS A 71 0.04 -4.60 -15.34
C HIS A 71 -0.58 -3.22 -15.25
N ILE A 72 -0.78 -2.69 -14.05
CA ILE A 72 -1.28 -1.32 -13.83
C ILE A 72 -0.23 -0.29 -14.28
N ALA A 73 1.05 -0.54 -14.00
CA ALA A 73 2.16 0.30 -14.41
C ALA A 73 2.27 0.44 -15.94
N LYS A 74 2.09 -0.66 -16.69
CA LYS A 74 2.11 -0.66 -18.17
C LYS A 74 0.95 0.08 -18.82
N LYS A 75 -0.14 0.32 -18.09
CA LYS A 75 -1.35 1.00 -18.58
C LYS A 75 -1.36 2.52 -18.33
N LYS A 76 -0.31 3.04 -17.70
CA LYS A 76 -0.08 4.48 -17.52
C LYS A 76 1.05 4.93 -18.43
#